data_AF-A0A1Z4JI96-F1
#
_entry.id   AF-A0A1Z4JI96-F1
#
_cell.length_a   1.000
_cell.length_b   1.000
_cell.length_c   1.000
_cell.angle_alpha   90.00
_cell.angle_beta   90.00
_cell.angle_gamma   90.00
#
_symmetry.space_group_name_H-M   'P 1'
#
loop_
_entity.id
_entity.type
_entity.pdbx_description
1 polymer ?
#
loop_
_entity_poly.entity_id
_entity_poly.type
_entity_poly.pdbx_seq_one_letter_code
_entity_poly.pdbx_strand_id
1 'polypeptide(L)'
;MRDIQLATFEINFETWQEFKDKASQNHRSASSVLREFVDAYLQGDSHSRSVSDSDEDLVNLIQGMIRESCSDRIDALENRVDANEKVLGQLGDKFVKILNVLKITRGA
;
A
#
# COMPACT_ATOMS: atom_id res chain seq x y z
N MET A 1 -8.02 -23.40 -12.38
CA MET A 1 -7.09 -22.47 -11.69
C MET A 1 -7.94 -21.56 -10.82
N ARG A 2 -7.60 -21.37 -9.54
CA ARG A 2 -8.34 -20.40 -8.69
C ARG A 2 -7.84 -19.01 -9.06
N ASP A 3 -8.75 -18.07 -9.29
CA ASP A 3 -8.37 -16.66 -9.38
C ASP A 3 -7.80 -16.24 -8.02
N ILE A 4 -6.50 -15.93 -7.99
CA ILE A 4 -5.83 -15.47 -6.78
C ILE A 4 -5.99 -13.96 -6.77
N GLN A 5 -6.78 -13.45 -5.83
CA GLN A 5 -6.86 -12.02 -5.57
C GLN A 5 -5.57 -11.55 -4.91
N LEU A 6 -4.74 -10.83 -5.68
CA LEU A 6 -3.41 -10.36 -5.22
C LEU A 6 -3.50 -9.05 -4.42
N ALA A 7 -4.39 -8.14 -4.82
CA ALA A 7 -4.60 -6.87 -4.15
C ALA A 7 -6.00 -6.32 -4.47
N THR A 8 -6.52 -5.47 -3.58
CA THR A 8 -7.67 -4.60 -3.83
C THR A 8 -7.18 -3.17 -3.81
N PHE A 9 -7.48 -2.41 -4.86
CA PHE A 9 -7.19 -0.99 -4.95
C PHE A 9 -8.50 -0.23 -4.79
N GLU A 10 -8.56 0.65 -3.79
CA GLU A 10 -9.62 1.66 -3.74
C GLU A 10 -9.18 2.84 -4.60
N ILE A 11 -9.98 3.12 -5.62
CA ILE A 11 -9.77 4.23 -6.53
C ILE A 11 -10.98 5.13 -6.39
N ASN A 12 -10.76 6.43 -6.17
CA ASN A 12 -11.84 7.41 -6.16
C ASN A 12 -12.58 7.38 -7.51
N PHE A 13 -13.91 7.44 -7.46
CA PHE A 13 -14.77 7.46 -8.64
C PHE A 13 -14.36 8.50 -9.68
N GLU A 14 -13.98 9.71 -9.26
CA GLU A 14 -13.56 10.78 -10.18
C GLU A 14 -12.28 10.41 -10.94
N THR A 15 -11.28 9.92 -10.22
CA THR A 15 -10.02 9.44 -10.80
C THR A 15 -10.22 8.23 -11.71
N TRP A 16 -11.11 7.31 -11.32
CA TRP A 16 -11.48 6.17 -12.17
C TRP A 16 -12.21 6.61 -13.44
N GLN A 17 -13.05 7.63 -13.35
CA GLN A 17 -13.76 8.17 -14.49
C GLN A 17 -12.78 8.85 -15.46
N GLU A 18 -11.87 9.68 -14.96
CA GLU A 18 -10.82 10.31 -15.78
C GLU A 18 -9.93 9.27 -16.49
N PHE A 19 -9.54 8.22 -15.77
CA PHE A 19 -8.77 7.12 -16.34
C PHE A 19 -9.52 6.38 -17.46
N LYS A 20 -10.81 6.11 -17.26
CA LYS A 20 -11.65 5.50 -18.30
C LYS A 20 -11.79 6.40 -19.52
N ASP A 21 -11.96 7.70 -19.31
CA ASP A 21 -12.15 8.66 -20.39
C ASP A 21 -10.87 8.77 -21.24
N LYS A 22 -9.70 8.84 -20.60
CA LYS A 22 -8.39 8.81 -21.29
C LYS A 22 -8.13 7.49 -22.02
N ALA A 23 -8.44 6.35 -21.40
CA ALA A 23 -8.31 5.05 -22.06
C ALA A 23 -9.22 4.95 -23.30
N SER A 24 -10.44 5.47 -23.20
CA SER A 24 -11.41 5.53 -24.30
C SER A 24 -10.94 6.44 -25.44
N GLN A 25 -10.33 7.60 -25.13
CA GLN A 25 -9.70 8.47 -26.14
C GLN A 25 -8.60 7.75 -26.93
N ASN A 26 -7.84 6.87 -26.28
CA ASN A 26 -6.84 6.03 -26.92
C ASN A 26 -7.42 4.76 -27.56
N HIS A 27 -8.74 4.61 -27.62
CA HIS A 27 -9.44 3.43 -28.16
C HIS A 27 -9.08 2.12 -27.43
N ARG A 28 -8.71 2.23 -26.15
CA ARG A 28 -8.32 1.09 -25.30
C ARG A 28 -9.36 0.88 -24.20
N SER A 29 -9.47 -0.37 -23.76
CA SER A 29 -10.24 -0.68 -22.56
C SER A 29 -9.44 -0.32 -21.31
N ALA A 30 -10.02 0.51 -20.43
CA ALA A 30 -9.44 0.86 -19.14
C ALA A 30 -9.01 -0.36 -18.32
N SER A 31 -9.82 -1.43 -18.31
CA SER A 31 -9.50 -2.67 -17.62
C SER A 31 -8.31 -3.41 -18.24
N SER A 32 -8.12 -3.31 -19.57
CA SER A 32 -6.95 -3.88 -20.25
C SER A 32 -5.69 -3.12 -19.92
N VAL A 33 -5.75 -1.78 -19.96
CA VAL A 33 -4.62 -0.90 -19.62
C VAL A 33 -4.20 -1.10 -18.17
N LEU A 34 -5.16 -1.17 -17.25
CA LEU A 34 -4.88 -1.41 -15.83
C LEU A 34 -4.24 -2.79 -15.62
N ARG A 35 -4.72 -3.82 -16.32
CA ARG A 35 -4.16 -5.17 -16.22
C ARG A 35 -2.72 -5.22 -16.72
N GLU A 36 -2.44 -4.62 -17.89
CA GLU A 36 -1.09 -4.55 -18.45
C GLU A 36 -0.14 -3.78 -17.53
N PHE A 37 -0.61 -2.68 -16.94
CA PHE A 37 0.15 -1.95 -15.95
C PHE A 37 0.48 -2.82 -14.73
N VAL A 38 -0.51 -3.51 -14.16
CA VAL A 38 -0.32 -4.36 -12.98
C VAL A 38 0.64 -5.50 -13.30
N ASP A 39 0.50 -6.13 -14.47
CA ASP A 39 1.39 -7.20 -14.91
C ASP A 39 2.84 -6.70 -15.07
N ALA A 40 3.05 -5.51 -15.65
CA ALA A 40 4.36 -4.89 -15.80
C ALA A 40 4.98 -4.48 -14.45
N TYR A 41 4.16 -3.89 -13.57
CA TYR A 41 4.56 -3.51 -12.22
C TYR A 41 5.00 -4.72 -11.38
N LEU A 42 4.23 -5.82 -11.44
CA LEU A 42 4.54 -7.07 -10.72
C LEU A 42 5.79 -7.78 -11.28
N GLN A 43 6.09 -7.62 -12.56
CA GLN A 43 7.29 -8.16 -13.19
C GLN A 43 8.55 -7.34 -12.86
N GLY A 44 8.40 -6.21 -12.14
CA GLY A 44 9.50 -5.29 -11.85
C GLY A 44 10.00 -4.57 -13.11
N ASP A 45 9.22 -4.62 -14.18
CA ASP A 45 9.62 -4.19 -15.51
C ASP A 45 8.93 -2.87 -15.84
N SER A 46 9.24 -1.85 -15.04
CA SER A 46 8.67 -0.51 -15.19
C SER A 46 9.20 0.24 -16.42
N HIS A 47 10.07 -0.38 -17.24
CA HIS A 47 10.75 0.27 -18.38
C HIS A 47 10.79 -0.54 -19.70
N SER A 48 10.49 -1.85 -19.78
CA SER A 48 10.77 -2.59 -21.03
C SER A 48 9.68 -2.66 -22.09
N ARG A 49 8.41 -2.39 -21.76
CA ARG A 49 7.35 -2.41 -22.79
C ARG A 49 7.19 -1.01 -23.32
N SER A 50 7.41 -0.82 -24.62
CA SER A 50 7.15 0.43 -25.33
C SER A 50 5.68 0.80 -25.16
N VAL A 51 5.37 1.48 -24.06
CA VAL A 51 4.19 2.28 -23.88
C VAL A 51 4.29 3.28 -25.03
N SER A 52 3.38 3.23 -26.00
CA SER A 52 3.39 4.25 -27.05
C SER A 52 3.30 5.62 -26.36
N ASP A 53 3.88 6.68 -26.92
CA ASP A 53 3.83 8.03 -26.32
C ASP A 53 2.40 8.45 -25.93
N SER A 54 1.37 7.88 -26.58
CA SER A 54 -0.04 8.07 -26.27
C SER A 54 -0.51 7.52 -24.91
N ASP A 55 0.19 6.52 -24.37
CA ASP A 55 -0.15 5.82 -23.13
C ASP A 55 0.76 6.21 -21.95
N GLU A 56 1.79 7.05 -22.17
CA GLU A 56 2.72 7.49 -21.12
C GLU A 56 2.00 8.29 -20.03
N ASP A 57 1.04 9.13 -20.42
CA ASP A 57 0.18 9.87 -19.49
C ASP A 57 -0.71 8.95 -18.64
N LEU A 58 -1.17 7.82 -19.20
CA LEU A 58 -1.96 6.83 -18.48
C LEU A 58 -1.10 6.06 -17.48
N VAL A 59 0.13 5.71 -17.87
CA VAL A 59 1.09 5.04 -16.99
C VAL A 59 1.52 5.97 -15.85
N ASN A 60 1.80 7.24 -16.14
CA ASN A 60 2.13 8.25 -15.14
C ASN A 60 0.98 8.46 -14.15
N LEU A 61 -0.27 8.49 -14.64
CA LEU A 61 -1.46 8.58 -13.79
C LEU A 61 -1.58 7.38 -12.85
N ILE A 62 -1.44 6.15 -13.37
CA ILE A 62 -1.53 4.94 -12.54
C ILE A 62 -0.37 4.87 -11.53
N GLN A 63 0.86 5.24 -11.92
CA GLN A 63 1.99 5.30 -10.99
C GLN A 63 1.75 6.30 -9.86
N GLY A 64 1.19 7.48 -10.17
CA GLY A 64 0.81 8.48 -9.17
C GLY A 64 -0.20 7.93 -8.16
N MET A 65 -1.27 7.31 -8.66
CA MET A 65 -2.33 6.72 -7.82
C MET A 65 -1.80 5.61 -6.90
N ILE A 66 -0.94 4.74 -7.42
CA ILE A 66 -0.33 3.66 -6.62
C ILE A 66 0.59 4.26 -5.56
N ARG A 67 1.36 5.29 -5.90
CA ARG A 67 2.28 5.94 -4.96
C ARG A 67 1.52 6.59 -3.80
N GLU A 68 0.43 7.30 -4.09
CA GLU A 68 -0.41 7.95 -3.09
C GLU A 68 -1.06 6.90 -2.17
N SER A 69 -1.71 5.87 -2.75
CA SER A 69 -2.31 4.79 -1.98
C SER A 69 -1.28 3.99 -1.15
N CYS A 70 -0.08 3.76 -1.67
CA CYS A 70 1.00 3.13 -0.92
C CYS A 70 1.52 4.02 0.20
N SER A 71 1.64 5.33 -0.02
CA SER A 71 2.07 6.30 1.00
C SER A 71 1.10 6.31 2.18
N ASP A 72 -0.19 6.46 1.92
CA ASP A 72 -1.23 6.48 2.96
C ASP A 72 -1.23 5.18 3.78
N ARG A 73 -1.00 4.05 3.11
CA ARG A 73 -0.90 2.75 3.79
C ARG A 73 0.37 2.61 4.62
N ILE A 74 1.50 3.16 4.18
CA ILE A 74 2.75 3.18 4.93
C ILE A 74 2.58 4.07 6.17
N ASP A 75 2.04 5.27 6.03
CA ASP A 75 1.79 6.19 7.14
C ASP A 75 0.85 5.56 8.18
N ALA A 76 -0.20 4.86 7.72
CA ALA A 76 -1.10 4.14 8.62
C ALA A 76 -0.42 2.96 9.34
N LEU A 77 0.52 2.28 8.67
CA LEU A 77 1.32 1.20 9.26
C LEU A 77 2.32 1.73 10.28
N GLU A 78 3.01 2.83 9.98
CA GLU A 78 3.95 3.49 10.90
C GLU A 78 3.22 3.94 12.18
N ASN A 79 2.06 4.59 12.05
CA ASN A 79 1.24 4.96 13.21
C ASN A 79 0.84 3.76 14.08
N ARG A 80 0.57 2.60 13.47
CA ARG A 80 0.25 1.37 14.20
C ARG A 80 1.48 0.77 14.88
N VAL A 81 2.65 0.84 14.26
CA VAL A 81 3.92 0.40 14.86
C VAL A 81 4.24 1.26 16.08
N ASP A 82 4.17 2.59 15.96
CA ASP A 82 4.38 3.52 17.06
C ASP A 82 3.43 3.29 18.25
N ALA A 83 2.15 3.02 17.96
CA ALA A 83 1.17 2.69 18.98
C ALA A 83 1.52 1.38 19.72
N ASN A 84 1.97 0.36 18.98
CA ASN A 84 2.38 -0.92 19.56
C ASN A 84 3.64 -0.79 20.42
N GLU A 85 4.63 0.00 19.98
CA GLU A 85 5.85 0.27 20.76
C GLU A 85 5.53 0.93 22.10
N LYS A 86 4.60 1.89 22.14
CA LYS A 86 4.14 2.51 23.40
C LYS A 86 3.50 1.49 24.34
N VAL A 87 2.67 0.59 23.83
CA VAL A 87 2.04 -0.46 24.64
C VAL A 87 3.08 -1.43 25.20
N LEU A 88 4.06 -1.83 24.39
CA LEU A 88 5.15 -2.70 24.82
C LEU A 88 6.01 -2.04 25.91
N GLY A 89 6.32 -0.74 25.77
CA GLY A 89 7.03 0.02 26.80
C GLY A 89 6.29 0.05 28.14
N GLN A 90 4.99 0.36 28.11
CA GLN A 90 4.16 0.35 29.32
C GLN A 90 4.05 -1.04 29.97
N LEU A 91 4.03 -2.10 29.16
CA LEU A 91 4.01 -3.47 29.65
C LEU A 91 5.35 -3.82 30.32
N GLY A 92 6.47 -3.42 29.71
CA GLY A 92 7.82 -3.56 30.28
C GLY A 92 7.93 -2.87 31.65
N ASP A 93 7.47 -1.63 31.77
CA ASP A 93 7.46 -0.89 33.03
C ASP A 93 6.64 -1.59 34.12
N LYS A 94 5.48 -2.16 33.75
CA LYS A 94 4.66 -2.96 34.67
C LYS A 94 5.40 -4.22 35.13
N PHE A 95 6.10 -4.92 34.22
CA PHE A 95 6.91 -6.09 34.58
C PHE A 95 8.04 -5.73 35.55
N VAL A 96 8.75 -4.62 35.32
CA VAL A 96 9.81 -4.13 36.24
C VAL A 96 9.23 -3.84 37.63
N LYS A 97 8.07 -3.18 37.71
CA LYS A 97 7.39 -2.91 38.98
C LYS A 97 7.03 -4.21 39.73
N ILE A 98 6.47 -5.20 39.03
CA ILE A 98 6.13 -6.50 39.61
C ILE A 98 7.38 -7.21 40.15
N LEU A 99 8.46 -7.26 39.35
CA LEU A 99 9.72 -7.87 39.78
C LEU A 99 10.33 -7.18 41.00
N ASN A 100 10.24 -5.85 41.08
CA ASN A 100 10.72 -5.09 42.24
C ASN A 100 9.91 -5.41 43.50
N VAL A 101 8.58 -5.51 43.41
CA VAL A 101 7.73 -5.93 44.55
C VAL A 101 8.09 -7.34 45.02
N LEU A 102 8.27 -8.27 44.08
CA LEU A 102 8.65 -9.67 44.38
C LEU A 102 10.04 -9.79 45.03
N LYS A 103 11.00 -8.95 44.63
CA LYS A 103 12.32 -8.91 45.28
C LYS A 103 12.24 -8.41 46.73
N ILE A 104 11.40 -7.42 47.00
CA ILE A 104 11.21 -6.87 48.35
C ILE A 104 10.56 -7.91 49.28
N THR A 105 9.62 -8.70 48.78
CA THR A 105 8.91 -9.72 49.60
C THR A 105 9.73 -10.97 49.93
N ARG A 106 10.85 -11.22 49.24
CA ARG A 106 11.77 -12.33 49.54
C ARG A 106 12.94 -11.97 50.45
N GLY A 107 13.14 -10.68 50.74
CA GLY A 107 14.25 -10.18 51.56
C GLY A 107 13.88 -9.74 52.98
N ALA A 108 12.64 -9.99 53.42
CA ALA A 108 12.13 -9.75 54.77
C ALA A 108 11.76 -11.08 55.42
#